data_AF-A0A4R8WI04-F1
#
_entry.id   AF-A0A4R8WI04-F1
#
_cell.length_a   1.000
_cell.length_b   1.000
_cell.length_c   1.000
_cell.angle_alpha   90.00
_cell.angle_beta   90.00
_cell.angle_gamma   90.00
#
_symmetry.space_group_name_H-M   'P 1'
#
loop_
_entity.id
_entity.type
_entity.pdbx_description
1 polymer ?
#
loop_
_entity_poly.entity_id
_entity_poly.type
_entity_poly.pdbx_seq_one_letter_code
_entity_poly.pdbx_strand_id
1 'polypeptide(L)'
;WLRLRDATCRFPGCARPASRSDIDHTTAWEHGGPTDYDNLAHLCASHHRLKHQTLWDVVQEPGGVLAWTSPAGQTHRTYPETTLGPPPTLTPTPDPAPLPATPQAGPRTSDLPEDPPPF
;
A
#
# COMPACT_ATOMS: atom_id res chain seq x y z
N TRP A 1 16.89 -3.84 -8.72
CA TRP A 1 16.02 -3.70 -7.54
C TRP A 1 14.70 -2.98 -7.86
N LEU A 2 14.63 -2.08 -8.84
CA LEU A 2 13.39 -1.37 -9.24
C LEU A 2 12.20 -2.30 -9.52
N ARG A 3 12.42 -3.44 -10.18
CA ARG A 3 11.40 -4.48 -10.40
C ARG A 3 10.80 -5.02 -9.10
N LEU A 4 11.61 -5.15 -8.03
CA LEU A 4 11.15 -5.58 -6.71
C LEU A 4 10.33 -4.47 -6.04
N ARG A 5 10.81 -3.22 -6.10
CA ARG A 5 10.10 -2.04 -5.57
C ARG A 5 8.69 -1.97 -6.16
N ASP A 6 8.61 -2.07 -7.48
CA ASP A 6 7.38 -1.80 -8.21
C ASP A 6 6.41 -2.99 -8.20
N ALA A 7 6.94 -4.23 -8.35
CA ALA A 7 6.26 -5.52 -8.52
C ALA A 7 5.26 -5.61 -9.70
N THR A 8 4.48 -4.57 -9.92
CA THR A 8 3.49 -4.39 -10.98
C THR A 8 3.62 -3.02 -11.63
N CYS A 9 2.88 -2.81 -12.72
CA CYS A 9 2.70 -1.51 -13.35
C CYS A 9 2.21 -0.48 -12.34
N ARG A 10 2.87 0.68 -12.28
CA ARG A 10 2.65 1.70 -11.26
C ARG A 10 1.52 2.68 -11.56
N PHE A 11 0.73 2.41 -12.59
CA PHE A 11 -0.52 3.14 -12.85
C PHE A 11 -1.62 2.69 -11.87
N PRO A 12 -2.52 3.57 -11.40
CA PRO A 12 -3.58 3.23 -10.45
C PRO A 12 -4.39 1.99 -10.86
N GLY A 13 -4.43 0.99 -9.97
CA GLY A 13 -5.22 -0.24 -10.14
C GLY A 13 -4.69 -1.24 -11.17
N CYS A 14 -3.53 -1.02 -11.79
CA CYS A 14 -2.98 -1.96 -12.77
C CYS A 14 -2.21 -3.10 -12.08
N ALA A 15 -2.62 -4.35 -12.33
CA ALA A 15 -1.93 -5.53 -11.77
C ALA A 15 -0.93 -6.19 -12.75
N ARG A 16 -0.59 -5.56 -13.90
CA ARG A 16 0.34 -6.19 -14.85
C ARG A 16 1.73 -6.32 -14.19
N PRO A 17 2.38 -7.50 -14.21
CA PRO A 17 3.69 -7.68 -13.59
C PRO A 17 4.75 -6.70 -14.14
N ALA A 18 5.65 -6.23 -13.25
CA ALA A 18 6.79 -5.39 -13.63
C ALA A 18 7.72 -6.12 -14.62
N SER A 19 7.80 -7.45 -14.55
CA SER A 19 8.53 -8.28 -15.53
C SER A 19 8.00 -8.23 -16.96
N ARG A 20 6.76 -7.75 -17.15
CA ARG A 20 6.09 -7.56 -18.44
C ARG A 20 5.76 -6.08 -18.71
N SER A 21 6.49 -5.19 -18.07
CA SER A 21 6.33 -3.74 -18.13
C SER A 21 7.67 -3.11 -18.47
N ASP A 22 7.61 -1.97 -19.14
CA ASP A 22 8.79 -1.19 -19.50
C ASP A 22 9.17 -0.28 -18.33
N ILE A 23 10.44 0.12 -18.27
CA ILE A 23 10.88 1.17 -17.36
C ILE A 23 10.64 2.50 -18.06
N ASP A 24 9.81 3.34 -17.45
CA ASP A 24 9.44 4.65 -17.96
C ASP A 24 10.01 5.76 -17.06
N HIS A 25 10.51 6.83 -17.70
CA HIS A 25 11.01 8.01 -17.01
C HIS A 25 9.88 8.97 -16.69
N THR A 26 9.66 9.34 -15.43
CA THR A 26 8.70 10.37 -15.00
C THR A 26 8.94 11.68 -15.77
N THR A 27 10.11 12.28 -15.62
CA THR A 27 10.63 13.32 -16.51
C THR A 27 11.40 12.63 -17.63
N ALA A 28 10.92 12.78 -18.86
CA ALA A 28 11.52 12.11 -20.01
C ALA A 28 13.00 12.51 -20.23
N TRP A 29 13.79 11.55 -20.71
CA TRP A 29 15.22 11.75 -20.95
C TRP A 29 15.51 12.89 -21.92
N GLU A 30 14.71 13.04 -22.98
CA GLU A 30 14.85 14.13 -23.96
C GLU A 30 14.59 15.53 -23.37
N HIS A 31 13.89 15.58 -22.23
CA HIS A 31 13.68 16.80 -21.44
C HIS A 31 14.73 16.98 -20.32
N GLY A 32 15.81 16.19 -20.35
CA GLY A 32 16.88 16.24 -19.35
C GLY A 32 16.63 15.40 -18.10
N GLY A 33 15.62 14.51 -18.10
CA GLY A 33 15.36 13.63 -16.97
C GLY A 33 16.47 12.58 -16.77
N PRO A 34 16.99 12.40 -15.54
CA PRO A 34 18.05 11.44 -15.27
C PRO A 34 17.54 10.00 -15.31
N THR A 35 18.43 9.03 -15.57
CA THR A 35 18.10 7.60 -15.46
C THR A 35 18.38 7.12 -14.04
N ASP A 36 17.60 7.64 -13.09
CA ASP A 36 17.76 7.39 -11.65
C ASP A 36 16.46 6.85 -11.04
N TYR A 37 16.58 6.11 -9.94
CA TYR A 37 15.46 5.34 -9.38
C TYR A 37 14.24 6.17 -8.98
N ASP A 38 14.45 7.44 -8.63
CA ASP A 38 13.44 8.45 -8.28
C ASP A 38 12.89 9.20 -9.51
N ASN A 39 13.38 8.86 -10.70
CA ASN A 39 12.80 9.27 -11.98
C ASN A 39 12.30 8.08 -12.82
N LEU A 40 12.47 6.83 -12.37
CA LEU A 40 12.04 5.63 -13.10
C LEU A 40 10.88 4.89 -12.41
N ALA A 41 9.97 4.32 -13.19
CA ALA A 41 8.92 3.41 -12.71
C ALA A 41 8.52 2.38 -13.78
N HIS A 42 8.02 1.21 -13.37
CA HIS A 42 7.48 0.24 -14.32
C HIS A 42 6.08 0.63 -14.81
N LEU A 43 5.91 0.74 -16.12
CA LEU A 43 4.61 0.92 -16.78
C LEU A 43 4.39 -0.12 -17.87
N CYS A 44 3.19 -0.70 -17.90
CA CYS A 44 2.81 -1.56 -19.01
C CYS A 44 2.67 -0.74 -20.30
N ALA A 45 2.83 -1.38 -21.45
CA ALA A 45 2.72 -0.70 -22.75
C ALA A 45 1.44 0.16 -22.91
N SER A 46 0.31 -0.24 -22.32
CA SER A 46 -0.92 0.55 -22.35
C SER A 46 -0.81 1.85 -21.55
N HIS A 47 -0.28 1.78 -20.32
CA HIS A 47 -0.17 2.95 -19.45
C HIS A 47 1.03 3.83 -19.79
N HIS A 48 2.10 3.24 -20.31
CA HIS A 48 3.21 3.97 -20.90
C HIS A 48 2.71 4.87 -22.05
N ARG A 49 1.91 4.32 -22.97
CA ARG A 49 1.27 5.11 -24.04
C ARG A 49 0.30 6.15 -23.51
N LEU A 50 -0.56 5.78 -22.55
CA LEU A 50 -1.54 6.70 -21.95
C LEU A 50 -0.84 7.92 -21.35
N LYS A 51 0.26 7.74 -20.62
CA LYS A 51 1.03 8.85 -20.07
C LYS A 51 1.53 9.79 -21.17
N HIS A 52 2.13 9.26 -22.23
CA HIS A 52 2.72 10.08 -23.30
C HIS A 52 1.71 10.71 -24.26
N GLN A 53 0.52 10.11 -24.41
CA GLN A 53 -0.44 10.47 -25.45
C GLN A 53 -1.67 11.21 -24.93
N THR A 54 -1.74 11.46 -23.62
CA THR A 54 -2.89 12.11 -22.99
C THR A 54 -2.44 13.15 -21.96
N LEU A 55 -3.39 13.75 -21.25
CA LEU A 55 -3.13 14.73 -20.19
C LEU A 55 -2.96 14.08 -18.81
N TRP A 56 -2.73 12.77 -18.75
CA TRP A 56 -2.33 12.13 -17.49
C TRP A 56 -0.91 12.56 -17.14
N ASP A 57 -0.74 13.06 -15.92
CA ASP A 57 0.55 13.50 -15.41
C ASP A 57 0.96 12.65 -14.19
N VAL A 58 2.25 12.62 -13.89
CA VAL A 58 2.79 11.87 -12.76
C VAL A 58 3.97 12.59 -12.13
N VAL A 59 3.97 12.63 -10.81
CA VAL A 59 5.10 13.11 -10.00
C VAL A 59 5.60 11.97 -9.12
N GLN A 60 6.93 11.83 -9.01
CA GLN A 60 7.54 10.95 -8.01
C GLN A 60 7.63 11.68 -6.68
N GLU A 61 6.94 11.14 -5.67
CA GLU A 61 7.06 11.56 -4.28
C GLU A 61 8.15 10.72 -3.58
N PRO A 62 8.72 11.20 -2.45
CA PRO A 62 9.69 10.44 -1.68
C PRO A 62 9.20 9.04 -1.32
N GLY A 63 10.13 8.08 -1.25
CA GLY A 63 9.83 6.69 -0.92
C GLY A 63 9.25 5.88 -2.08
N GLY A 64 9.29 6.37 -3.33
CA GLY A 64 8.83 5.63 -4.50
C GLY A 64 7.31 5.65 -4.72
N VAL A 65 6.63 6.59 -4.07
CA VAL A 65 5.20 6.86 -4.26
C VAL A 65 5.04 7.63 -5.57
N LEU A 66 4.06 7.24 -6.40
CA LEU A 66 3.70 8.00 -7.59
C LEU A 66 2.35 8.67 -7.39
N ALA A 67 2.32 9.99 -7.53
CA ALA A 67 1.10 10.78 -7.57
C ALA A 67 0.70 11.02 -9.03
N TRP A 68 -0.31 10.28 -9.50
CA TRP A 68 -0.89 10.44 -10.83
C TRP A 68 -2.01 11.45 -10.81
N THR A 69 -2.02 12.38 -11.76
CA THR A 69 -3.12 13.33 -11.93
C THR A 69 -3.86 12.98 -13.22
N SER A 70 -5.16 12.69 -13.08
CA SER A 70 -6.03 12.45 -14.23
C SER A 70 -6.32 13.73 -15.01
N PRO A 71 -6.76 13.64 -16.28
CA PRO A 71 -7.19 14.80 -17.06
C PRO A 71 -8.33 15.61 -16.40
N ALA A 72 -9.10 14.99 -15.51
CA ALA A 72 -10.16 15.64 -14.73
C ALA A 72 -9.64 16.29 -13.43
N GLY A 73 -8.33 16.31 -13.21
CA GLY A 73 -7.69 16.91 -12.04
C GLY A 73 -7.71 16.04 -10.77
N GLN A 74 -8.21 14.80 -10.84
CA GLN A 74 -8.19 13.89 -9.68
C GLN A 74 -6.81 13.28 -9.50
N THR A 75 -6.30 13.31 -8.27
CA THR A 75 -5.02 12.69 -7.91
C THR A 75 -5.21 11.27 -7.37
N HIS A 76 -4.42 10.34 -7.90
CA HIS A 76 -4.37 8.95 -7.50
C HIS A 76 -2.95 8.59 -7.10
N ARG A 77 -2.76 8.19 -5.84
CA ARG A 77 -1.46 7.72 -5.36
C ARG A 77 -1.31 6.22 -5.51
N THR A 78 -0.15 5.79 -5.97
CA THR A 78 0.25 4.38 -5.93
C THR A 78 1.49 4.24 -5.07
N TYR A 79 1.56 3.17 -4.29
CA TYR A 79 2.63 2.93 -3.31
C TYR A 79 3.51 1.77 -3.77
N PRO A 80 4.83 1.83 -3.60
CA PRO A 80 5.69 0.72 -4.01
C PRO A 80 5.26 -0.54 -3.25
N GLU A 81 5.29 -1.69 -3.92
CA GLU A 81 4.97 -2.96 -3.28
C GLU A 81 5.99 -3.28 -2.19
N THR A 82 7.25 -2.92 -2.42
CA THR A 82 8.33 -3.09 -1.45
C THR A 82 9.01 -1.77 -1.18
N THR A 83 8.90 -1.28 0.05
CA THR A 83 9.69 -0.15 0.54
C THR A 83 11.14 -0.60 0.72
N LEU A 84 12.04 -0.07 -0.11
CA LEU A 84 13.47 -0.38 -0.05
C LEU A 84 14.20 0.81 0.58
N GLY A 85 14.58 0.64 1.84
CA GLY A 85 15.28 1.61 2.67
C GLY A 85 15.41 1.07 4.11
N PRO A 86 16.21 1.71 4.98
CA PRO A 86 16.14 1.39 6.41
C PRO A 86 14.68 1.53 6.88
N PRO A 87 14.19 0.64 7.77
CA PRO A 87 12.85 0.78 8.29
C PRO A 87 12.67 2.19 8.85
N PRO A 88 11.49 2.82 8.69
CA PRO A 88 11.23 4.07 9.40
C PRO A 88 11.55 3.83 10.88
N THR A 89 12.25 4.77 11.52
CA THR A 89 12.38 4.76 12.97
C THR A 89 10.97 4.89 13.52
N LEU A 90 10.35 3.75 13.83
CA LEU A 90 9.10 3.74 14.57
C LEU A 90 9.46 4.32 15.93
N THR A 91 8.97 5.52 16.22
CA THR A 91 8.93 5.98 17.61
C THR A 91 8.17 4.89 18.37
N PRO A 92 8.77 4.26 19.40
CA PRO A 92 8.07 3.25 20.17
C PRO A 92 6.75 3.85 20.64
N THR A 93 5.63 3.20 20.29
CA THR A 93 4.37 3.48 20.96
C THR A 93 4.62 3.24 22.45
N PRO A 94 4.34 4.21 23.35
CA PRO A 94 4.46 3.95 24.77
C PRO A 94 3.57 2.76 25.12
N ASP A 95 4.09 1.86 25.95
CA ASP A 95 3.34 0.67 26.38
C ASP A 95 1.95 1.10 26.86
N PRO A 96 0.88 0.41 26.41
CA PRO A 96 -0.44 0.68 26.95
C PRO A 96 -0.38 0.44 28.45
N ALA A 97 -0.89 1.40 29.23
CA ALA A 97 -1.00 1.28 30.67
C ALA A 97 -1.66 -0.06 31.03
N PRO A 98 -1.17 -0.77 32.06
CA PRO A 98 -1.70 -2.08 32.42
C PRO A 98 -3.21 -1.99 32.65
N LEU A 99 -3.94 -2.89 31.99
CA LEU A 99 -5.39 -2.99 32.16
C LEU A 99 -5.71 -3.27 33.64
N PRO A 100 -6.77 -2.66 34.20
CA PRO A 100 -7.19 -2.95 35.56
C PRO A 100 -7.60 -4.43 35.68
N ALA A 101 -7.13 -5.10 36.73
CA ALA A 101 -7.44 -6.50 36.97
C ALA A 101 -8.95 -6.71 37.12
N THR A 102 -9.51 -7.61 36.32
CA THR A 102 -10.90 -8.06 36.46
C THR A 102 -11.11 -8.79 37.79
N PRO A 103 -12.16 -8.46 38.57
CA PRO A 103 -12.49 -9.22 39.77
C PRO A 103 -13.02 -10.61 39.39
N GLN A 104 -12.50 -11.65 40.06
CA GLN A 104 -12.94 -13.04 39.91
C GLN A 104 -14.40 -13.20 40.37
N ALA A 105 -15.24 -13.79 39.52
CA ALA A 105 -16.60 -14.18 39.87
C ALA A 105 -16.59 -15.37 40.84
N GLY A 106 -17.30 -15.21 41.97
CA GLY A 106 -17.44 -16.24 43.00
C GLY A 106 -18.20 -17.50 42.54
N PRO A 107 -18.19 -18.57 43.34
CA PRO A 107 -18.72 -19.87 42.96
C PRO A 107 -20.24 -19.86 42.77
N ARG A 108 -20.70 -20.48 41.68
CA ARG A 108 -22.12 -20.71 41.39
C ARG A 108 -22.65 -21.86 42.25
N THR A 109 -23.66 -21.57 43.06
CA THR A 109 -24.47 -22.57 43.78
C THR A 109 -25.37 -23.30 42.78
N SER A 110 -25.21 -24.62 42.68
CA SER A 110 -26.15 -25.51 42.00
C SER A 110 -26.82 -26.42 43.03
N ASP A 111 -28.11 -26.22 43.29
CA ASP A 111 -29.00 -27.30 43.74
C ASP A 111 -30.47 -26.87 43.65
N LEU A 112 -31.23 -27.50 42.75
CA LEU A 112 -32.69 -27.65 42.84
C LEU A 112 -33.04 -29.05 42.33
N PRO A 113 -33.85 -29.84 43.07
CA PRO A 113 -34.18 -31.21 42.69
C PRO A 113 -35.32 -31.26 41.67
N GLU A 114 -35.23 -32.24 40.75
CA GLU A 114 -36.20 -32.54 39.70
C GLU A 114 -37.27 -33.52 40.23
N ASP A 115 -38.55 -33.17 40.08
CA ASP A 115 -39.72 -33.97 40.53
C ASP A 115 -40.28 -34.76 39.33
N PRO A 116 -40.57 -36.08 39.44
CA PRO A 116 -40.99 -36.87 38.29
C PRO A 116 -42.49 -36.71 37.97
N PRO A 117 -42.90 -36.95 36.71
CA PRO A 117 -44.28 -36.72 36.26
C PRO A 117 -45.24 -37.84 36.71
N PRO A 118 -46.56 -37.57 36.82
CA PRO A 118 -47.54 -38.58 37.16
C PRO A 118 -47.94 -39.45 35.95
N PHE A 119 -48.42 -40.66 36.26
CA PHE A 119 -48.91 -41.70 35.34
C PHE A 119 -50.06 -41.24 34.43
#